data_AF-G6E7F7-F1
#
_entry.id   AF-G6E7F7-F1
#
_cell.length_a   1.000
_cell.length_b   1.000
_cell.length_c   1.000
_cell.angle_alpha   90.00
_cell.angle_beta   90.00
_cell.angle_gamma   90.00
#
_symmetry.space_group_name_H-M   'P 1'
#
loop_
_entity.id
_entity.type
_entity.pdbx_description
1 polymer ?
#
loop_
_entity_poly.entity_id
_entity_poly.type
_entity_poly.pdbx_seq_one_letter_code
_entity_poly.pdbx_strand_id
1 'polypeptide(L)' 'MQRDAGALHLTYDEAEKVAAYVVRVWPGATGLSEAPKVEKVADLIQLTLRKSREVIAEREESAA' A
#
# COMPACT_ATOMS: atom_id res chain seq x y z
N MET A 1 18.70 -15.17 -6.19
CA MET A 1 18.12 -13.83 -6.44
C MET A 1 17.43 -13.38 -5.17
N GLN A 2 18.17 -12.67 -4.33
CA GLN A 2 17.63 -11.98 -3.16
C GLN A 2 16.75 -10.86 -3.71
N ARG A 3 15.42 -10.97 -3.54
CA ARG A 3 14.52 -9.85 -3.86
C ARG A 3 14.82 -8.80 -2.81
N ASP A 4 15.48 -7.72 -3.20
CA ASP A 4 15.69 -6.59 -2.32
C ASP A 4 14.36 -6.22 -1.66
N ALA A 5 14.41 -5.85 -0.39
CA ALA A 5 13.33 -5.13 0.28
C ALA A 5 13.02 -3.76 -0.41
N GLY A 6 13.73 -3.43 -1.50
CA GLY A 6 13.32 -2.48 -2.53
C GLY A 6 12.39 -3.16 -3.55
N ALA A 7 11.13 -2.81 -3.70
CA ALA A 7 10.56 -1.50 -3.47
C ALA A 7 9.10 -1.66 -3.11
N LEU A 8 8.77 -1.62 -1.82
CA LEU A 8 7.45 -1.16 -1.39
C LEU A 8 7.33 0.34 -1.70
N HIS A 9 7.54 0.74 -2.95
CA HIS A 9 7.49 2.11 -3.42
C HIS A 9 6.79 2.10 -4.76
N LEU A 10 5.76 2.93 -4.87
CA LEU A 10 5.01 3.16 -6.09
C LEU A 10 5.13 4.65 -6.40
N THR A 11 5.24 4.97 -7.68
CA THR A 11 4.90 6.31 -8.17
C THR A 11 3.42 6.61 -7.89
N TYR A 12 3.01 7.87 -7.96
CA TYR A 12 1.61 8.23 -7.75
C TYR A 12 0.68 7.54 -8.74
N ASP A 13 1.03 7.52 -10.02
CA ASP A 13 0.27 6.84 -11.08
C ASP A 13 0.13 5.33 -10.84
N GLU A 14 1.17 4.69 -10.29
CA GLU A 14 1.09 3.28 -9.90
C GLU A 14 0.21 3.07 -8.67
N ALA A 15 0.27 3.97 -7.69
CA ALA A 15 -0.61 3.95 -6.53
C ALA A 15 -2.09 4.14 -6.93
N GLU A 16 -2.37 5.00 -7.92
CA GLU A 16 -3.72 5.17 -8.47
C GLU A 16 -4.25 3.89 -9.14
N LYS A 17 -3.41 3.15 -9.87
CA LYS A 17 -3.80 1.86 -10.46
C LYS A 17 -4.18 0.83 -9.38
N VAL A 18 -3.40 0.77 -8.30
CA VAL A 18 -3.72 -0.10 -7.15
C VAL A 18 -4.97 0.40 -6.44
N ALA A 19 -5.13 1.72 -6.28
CA ALA A 19 -6.30 2.33 -5.67
C ALA A 19 -7.59 2.01 -6.44
N ALA A 20 -7.56 2.10 -7.78
CA ALA A 20 -8.68 1.73 -8.63
C ALA A 20 -9.08 0.26 -8.43
N TYR A 21 -8.10 -0.64 -8.29
CA TYR A 21 -8.37 -2.04 -7.95
C TYR A 21 -9.01 -2.17 -6.55
N VAL A 22 -8.47 -1.50 -5.54
CA VAL A 22 -8.99 -1.53 -4.16
C VAL A 22 -10.43 -1.02 -4.10
N VAL A 23 -10.72 0.11 -4.75
CA VAL A 23 -12.08 0.67 -4.85
C VAL A 23 -13.03 -0.33 -5.51
N ARG A 24 -12.61 -1.00 -6.59
CA ARG A 24 -13.42 -2.02 -7.27
C ARG A 24 -13.78 -3.20 -6.37
N VAL A 25 -12.86 -3.63 -5.49
CA VAL A 25 -13.09 -4.77 -4.59
C VAL A 25 -13.60 -4.36 -3.21
N TRP A 26 -13.77 -3.05 -2.96
CA TRP A 26 -14.04 -2.50 -1.64
C TRP A 26 -15.26 -3.12 -0.94
N PRO A 27 -16.44 -3.27 -1.59
CA PRO A 27 -17.58 -3.86 -0.90
C PRO A 27 -17.35 -5.33 -0.53
N GLY A 28 -16.68 -6.09 -1.39
CA GLY A 28 -16.34 -7.49 -1.10
C GLY A 28 -15.28 -7.64 -0.01
N ALA A 29 -14.33 -6.70 0.08
CA ALA A 29 -13.24 -6.75 1.05
C ALA A 29 -13.62 -6.19 2.44
N THR A 30 -14.54 -5.22 2.50
CA THR A 30 -14.87 -4.49 3.73
C THR A 30 -16.31 -4.69 4.21
N GLY A 31 -17.21 -5.16 3.35
CA GLY A 31 -18.65 -5.19 3.61
C GLY A 31 -19.34 -3.82 3.52
N LEU A 32 -18.60 -2.74 3.23
CA LEU A 32 -19.14 -1.40 3.08
C LEU A 32 -19.55 -1.14 1.62
N SER A 33 -20.77 -0.63 1.41
CA SER A 33 -21.31 -0.38 0.07
C SER A 33 -20.65 0.79 -0.65
N GLU A 34 -20.18 1.80 0.09
CA GLU A 34 -19.54 2.98 -0.46
C GLU A 34 -18.02 2.91 -0.29
N ALA A 35 -17.31 3.05 -1.41
CA ALA A 35 -15.86 3.13 -1.44
C ALA A 35 -15.40 4.60 -1.39
N PRO A 36 -14.28 4.91 -0.71
CA PRO A 36 -13.68 6.24 -0.78
C PRO A 36 -13.25 6.61 -2.21
N LYS A 37 -13.03 7.91 -2.45
CA LYS A 37 -12.48 8.39 -3.72
C LYS A 37 -11.11 7.76 -4.02
N VAL A 38 -10.85 7.45 -5.29
CA VAL A 38 -9.62 6.76 -5.74
C VAL A 38 -8.37 7.51 -5.28
N GLU A 39 -8.35 8.83 -5.34
CA GLU A 39 -7.20 9.65 -4.95
C GLU A 39 -6.89 9.49 -3.45
N LYS A 40 -7.92 9.36 -2.61
CA LYS A 40 -7.76 9.12 -1.16
C LYS A 40 -7.26 7.72 -0.86
N VAL A 41 -7.68 6.74 -1.65
CA VAL A 41 -7.16 5.38 -1.53
C VAL A 41 -5.70 5.32 -2.00
N ALA A 42 -5.32 6.06 -3.06
CA ALA A 42 -3.94 6.17 -3.52
C ALA A 42 -3.03 6.81 -2.46
N ASP A 43 -3.47 7.91 -1.83
CA ASP A 43 -2.78 8.54 -0.70
C ASP A 43 -2.55 7.54 0.46
N LEU A 44 -3.59 6.78 0.81
CA LEU A 44 -3.53 5.77 1.87
C LEU A 44 -2.54 4.65 1.52
N ILE A 45 -2.55 4.16 0.28
CA ILE A 45 -1.61 3.12 -0.18
C ILE A 45 -0.17 3.61 -0.03
N GLN A 46 0.15 4.84 -0.44
CA GLN A 46 1.49 5.38 -0.28
C GLN A 46 1.91 5.49 1.19
N LEU A 47 0.99 5.93 2.05
CA LEU A 47 1.22 6.01 3.50
C LEU A 47 1.48 4.61 4.08
N THR A 48 0.67 3.62 3.73
CA THR A 48 0.83 2.24 4.22
C THR A 48 2.16 1.65 3.74
N LEU A 49 2.51 1.82 2.47
CA LEU A 49 3.80 1.37 1.95
C LEU A 49 4.98 2.03 2.68
N ARG A 50 4.86 3.32 3.03
CA ARG A 50 5.86 4.00 3.88
C ARG A 50 5.98 3.34 5.24
N LYS A 51 4.87 3.10 5.93
CA LYS A 51 4.91 2.46 7.25
C LYS A 51 5.45 1.03 7.19
N SER A 52 5.10 0.28 6.14
CA SER A 52 5.63 -1.06 5.92
C SER A 52 7.16 -1.07 5.79
N ARG A 53 7.75 -0.06 5.11
CA ARG A 53 9.22 0.07 5.04
C ARG A 53 9.85 0.31 6.41
N GLU A 54 9.27 1.19 7.22
CA GLU A 54 9.74 1.45 8.60
C GLU A 54 9.72 0.17 9.45
N VAL A 55 8.60 -0.56 9.43
CA VAL A 55 8.43 -1.80 10.19
C VAL A 55 9.38 -2.91 9.74
N ILE A 56 9.73 -2.97 8.45
CA ILE A 56 10.72 -3.93 7.94
C ILE A 56 12.11 -3.56 8.46
N ALA A 57 12.49 -2.27 8.37
CA ALA A 57 13.78 -1.79 8.85
C ALA A 57 13.97 -2.05 10.35
N GLU A 58 12.95 -1.81 11.18
CA GLU A 58 12.96 -2.10 12.62
C GLU A 58 13.25 -3.58 12.93
N ARG A 59 12.74 -4.51 12.11
CA ARG A 59 12.99 -5.95 12.28
C ARG A 59 14.41 -6.34 11.91
N GLU A 60 14.96 -5.73 10.88
CA GLU A 60 16.33 -5.97 10.43
C GLU A 60 17.34 -5.45 11.46
N GLU A 61 17.10 -4.26 12.03
CA GLU A 61 17.91 -3.70 13.11
C GLU A 61 17.87 -4.56 14.39
N SER A 62 16.68 -5.09 14.73
CA SER A 62 16.52 -5.97 15.90
C SER A 62 17.16 -7.37 15.73
N ALA A 63 17.50 -7.74 14.49
CA ALA A 63 18.10 -9.03 14.15
C ALA A 63 19.63 -8.98 13.96
N ALA A 64 20.23 -7.78 14.01
CA ALA A 64 21.66 -7.52 13.88
C ALA A 64 22.35 -7.42 15.25
#